data_AF-A0A134CGX8-F1
#
_entry.id   AF-A0A134CGX8-F1
#
_cell.length_a   1.000
_cell.length_b   1.000
_cell.length_c   1.000
_cell.angle_alpha   90.00
_cell.angle_beta   90.00
_cell.angle_gamma   90.00
#
_symmetry.space_group_name_H-M   'P 1'
#
loop_
_entity.id
_entity.type
_entity.pdbx_description
1 polymer ?
#
loop_
_entity_poly.entity_id
_entity_poly.type
_entity_poly.pdbx_seq_one_letter_code
_entity_poly.pdbx_strand_id
1 'polypeptide(L)'
;MPLRSLAHTWRYISYLCYFFGTLCTLLVIALLLRISFYIACKAPPLAALSFLPVRHTPLLFLCLLGIMAAAIAFWQTGAAYRQKYDALSQQRTYR
;
A
#
# COMPACT_ATOMS: atom_id res chain seq x y z
N MET A 1 -19.71 -4.77 -28.28
CA MET A 1 -19.24 -3.54 -27.60
C MET A 1 -18.82 -3.75 -26.11
N PRO A 2 -18.08 -4.81 -25.68
CA PRO A 2 -17.69 -4.95 -24.27
C PRO A 2 -16.36 -4.25 -23.88
N LEU A 3 -15.50 -3.94 -24.86
CA LEU A 3 -14.12 -3.45 -24.62
C LEU A 3 -14.03 -2.09 -23.91
N ARG A 4 -15.04 -1.21 -24.07
CA ARG A 4 -15.07 0.10 -23.42
C ARG A 4 -15.33 -0.01 -21.91
N SER A 5 -16.28 -0.85 -21.52
CA SER A 5 -16.60 -1.15 -20.12
C SER A 5 -15.40 -1.76 -19.40
N LEU A 6 -14.76 -2.76 -20.02
CA LEU A 6 -13.62 -3.46 -19.44
C LEU A 6 -12.42 -2.52 -19.16
N ALA A 7 -12.13 -1.61 -20.10
CA ALA A 7 -11.04 -0.65 -19.95
C ALA A 7 -11.27 0.33 -18.79
N HIS A 8 -12.50 0.81 -18.60
CA HIS A 8 -12.83 1.66 -17.46
C HIS A 8 -12.68 0.90 -16.14
N THR A 9 -13.18 -0.33 -16.06
CA THR A 9 -13.06 -1.18 -14.87
C THR A 9 -11.60 -1.42 -14.48
N TRP A 10 -10.72 -1.73 -15.44
CA TRP A 10 -9.30 -1.95 -15.15
C TRP A 10 -8.60 -0.69 -14.66
N ARG A 11 -8.99 0.48 -15.18
CA ARG A 11 -8.48 1.77 -14.72
C ARG A 11 -8.89 2.06 -13.27
N TYR A 12 -10.16 1.86 -12.92
CA TYR A 12 -10.66 2.06 -11.56
C TYR A 12 -10.02 1.09 -10.55
N ILE A 13 -9.90 -0.20 -10.91
CA ILE A 13 -9.24 -1.20 -10.06
C ILE A 13 -7.77 -0.81 -9.83
N SER A 14 -7.06 -0.37 -10.88
CA SER A 14 -5.69 0.10 -10.77
C SER A 14 -5.58 1.27 -9.78
N TYR A 15 -6.46 2.28 -9.87
CA TYR A 15 -6.46 3.40 -8.93
C TYR A 15 -6.77 2.98 -7.49
N LEU A 16 -7.72 2.06 -7.28
CA LEU A 16 -8.02 1.54 -5.94
C LEU A 16 -6.83 0.80 -5.35
N CYS A 17 -6.17 -0.06 -6.14
CA CYS A 17 -4.96 -0.76 -5.72
C CYS A 17 -3.84 0.24 -5.33
N TYR A 18 -3.62 1.28 -6.14
CA TYR A 18 -2.66 2.31 -5.79
C TYR A 18 -3.06 3.09 -4.53
N PHE A 19 -4.34 3.44 -4.37
CA PHE A 19 -4.83 4.14 -3.17
C PHE A 19 -4.58 3.31 -1.90
N PHE A 20 -4.96 2.03 -1.89
CA PHE A 20 -4.72 1.14 -0.73
C PHE A 20 -3.23 0.87 -0.51
N GLY A 21 -2.46 0.71 -1.58
CA GLY A 21 -1.01 0.57 -1.53
C GLY A 21 -0.36 1.80 -0.89
N THR A 22 -0.71 3.01 -1.33
CA THR A 22 -0.21 4.27 -0.77
C THR A 22 -0.64 4.45 0.67
N LEU A 23 -1.90 4.13 1.02
CA LEU A 23 -2.38 4.21 2.40
C LEU A 23 -1.57 3.29 3.33
N CYS A 24 -1.32 2.04 2.94
CA CYS A 24 -0.47 1.13 3.71
C CYS A 24 0.95 1.68 3.85
N THR A 25 1.56 2.19 2.78
CA THR A 25 2.89 2.79 2.82
C THR A 25 2.93 4.00 3.76
N LEU A 26 1.92 4.87 3.74
CA LEU A 26 1.82 6.03 4.62
C LEU A 26 1.71 5.63 6.10
N LEU A 27 0.93 4.58 6.40
CA LEU A 27 0.83 4.04 7.76
C LEU A 27 2.18 3.52 8.27
N VAL A 28 2.93 2.80 7.43
CA VAL A 28 4.28 2.32 7.77
C VAL A 28 5.23 3.50 7.99
N ILE A 29 5.22 4.50 7.11
CA ILE A 29 6.06 5.70 7.25
C ILE A 29 5.72 6.46 8.53
N ALA A 30 4.44 6.67 8.84
CA ALA A 30 4.01 7.37 10.05
C ALA A 30 4.48 6.65 11.32
N LEU A 31 4.42 5.31 11.33
CA LEU A 31 4.95 4.52 12.44
C LEU A 31 6.47 4.66 12.56
N LEU A 32 7.20 4.58 11.45
CA LEU A 32 8.66 4.75 11.42
C LEU A 32 9.07 6.15 11.89
N LEU A 33 8.38 7.20 11.44
CA LEU A 33 8.60 8.57 11.90
C LEU A 33 8.40 8.71 13.40
N ARG A 34 7.34 8.09 13.93
CA ARG A 34 7.09 8.08 15.37
C ARG A 34 8.21 7.36 16.13
N ILE A 35 8.68 6.22 15.64
CA ILE A 35 9.82 5.50 16.25
C ILE A 35 11.08 6.38 16.21
N SER A 36 11.39 6.98 15.06
CA SER A 36 12.53 7.88 14.88
C SER A 36 12.49 9.08 15.83
N PHE A 37 11.32 9.66 16.07
CA PHE A 37 11.15 10.74 17.04
C PHE A 37 11.51 10.31 18.46
N TYR A 38 11.07 9.14 18.91
CA TYR A 38 11.42 8.62 20.24
C TYR A 38 12.92 8.32 20.36
N ILE A 39 13.55 7.80 19.31
CA ILE A 39 15.01 7.59 19.25
C ILE A 39 15.74 8.93 19.37
N ALA A 40 15.31 9.95 18.63
CA ALA A 40 15.89 11.29 18.70
C ALA A 40 15.77 11.91 20.10
N CYS A 41 14.65 11.66 20.80
CA CYS A 41 14.43 12.08 22.19
C CYS A 41 15.16 11.21 23.24
N LYS A 42 16.02 10.25 22.83
CA LYS A 42 16.70 9.27 23.70
C LYS A 42 15.74 8.45 24.58
N ALA A 43 14.47 8.37 24.19
CA ALA A 43 13.49 7.53 24.84
C ALA A 43 13.61 6.08 24.33
N PRO A 44 13.19 5.08 25.11
CA PRO A 44 13.20 3.70 24.64
C PRO A 44 12.33 3.58 23.38
N PRO A 45 12.82 2.97 22.28
CA PRO A 45 12.09 2.90 21.01
C PRO A 45 10.77 2.12 21.14
N LEU A 46 10.68 1.19 22.10
CA LEU A 46 9.43 0.50 22.44
C LEU A 46 8.36 1.45 23.01
N ALA A 47 8.73 2.58 23.60
CA ALA A 47 7.75 3.56 24.07
C ALA A 47 7.00 4.25 22.92
N ALA A 48 7.55 4.25 21.70
CA ALA A 48 6.82 4.68 20.51
C ALA A 48 5.57 3.81 20.26
N LEU A 49 5.57 2.57 20.74
CA LEU A 49 4.49 1.57 20.62
C LEU A 49 3.60 1.50 21.87
N SER A 50 3.78 2.41 22.83
CA SER A 50 2.99 2.46 24.09
C SER A 50 1.48 2.62 23.89
N PHE A 51 1.05 3.04 22.70
CA PHE A 51 -0.36 3.10 22.32
C PHE A 51 -1.01 1.72 22.11
N LEU A 52 -0.22 0.64 22.05
CA LEU A 52 -0.72 -0.73 22.05
C LEU A 52 -0.47 -1.43 23.39
N PRO A 53 -1.42 -2.26 23.86
CA PRO A 53 -1.22 -3.05 25.07
C PRO A 53 -0.01 -3.98 24.92
N VAL A 54 0.88 -3.94 25.92
CA VAL A 54 2.18 -4.64 25.98
C VAL A 54 2.10 -6.15 25.71
N ARG A 55 0.92 -6.75 25.88
CA ARG A 55 0.69 -8.18 25.63
C ARG A 55 0.75 -8.57 24.14
N HIS A 56 0.75 -7.60 23.20
CA HIS A 56 0.58 -7.87 21.76
C HIS A 56 1.78 -7.44 20.89
N THR A 57 2.91 -7.11 21.48
CA THR A 57 4.14 -6.68 20.78
C THR A 57 4.60 -7.64 19.67
N PRO A 58 4.68 -8.98 19.85
CA PRO A 58 5.07 -9.88 18.75
C PRO A 58 4.02 -9.94 17.63
N LEU A 59 2.75 -9.80 17.99
CA LEU A 59 1.62 -9.80 17.06
C LEU A 59 1.65 -8.54 16.17
N LEU A 60 2.16 -7.43 16.72
CA LEU A 60 2.39 -6.16 16.04
C LEU A 60 3.38 -6.29 14.89
N PHE A 61 4.51 -6.97 15.11
CA PHE A 61 5.50 -7.22 14.06
C PHE A 61 4.92 -8.07 12.93
N LEU A 62 4.12 -9.09 13.28
CA LEU A 62 3.42 -9.91 12.29
C LEU A 62 2.39 -9.09 11.49
N CYS A 63 1.62 -8.22 12.17
CA CYS A 63 0.71 -7.30 11.50
C CYS A 63 1.43 -6.32 10.56
N LEU A 64 2.58 -5.78 10.97
CA LEU A 64 3.41 -4.90 10.13
C LEU A 64 3.91 -5.63 8.89
N LEU A 65 4.44 -6.84 9.04
CA LEU A 65 4.84 -7.68 7.91
C LEU A 65 3.65 -7.96 6.98
N GLY A 66 2.47 -8.22 7.54
CA GLY A 66 1.23 -8.39 6.78
C GLY A 66 0.85 -7.13 5.98
N ILE A 67 0.91 -5.94 6.60
CA ILE A 67 0.63 -4.66 5.94
C ILE A 67 1.65 -4.38 4.84
N MET A 68 2.93 -4.65 5.08
CA MET A 68 3.98 -4.50 4.06
C MET A 68 3.77 -5.45 2.87
N ALA A 69 3.47 -6.72 3.14
CA ALA A 69 3.17 -7.70 2.10
C ALA A 69 1.91 -7.30 1.30
N ALA A 70 0.85 -6.84 1.98
CA ALA A 70 -0.36 -6.34 1.35
C ALA A 70 -0.08 -5.11 0.49
N ALA A 71 0.73 -4.16 0.98
CA ALA A 71 1.14 -2.99 0.21
C ALA A 71 1.83 -3.42 -1.09
N ILE A 72 2.84 -4.29 -1.01
CA ILE A 72 3.55 -4.81 -2.20
C ILE A 72 2.57 -5.47 -3.17
N ALA A 73 1.67 -6.32 -2.66
CA ALA A 73 0.66 -6.98 -3.48
C ALA A 73 -0.26 -5.97 -4.18
N PHE A 74 -0.74 -4.94 -3.47
CA PHE A 74 -1.56 -3.87 -4.04
C PHE A 74 -0.82 -3.06 -5.11
N TRP A 75 0.44 -2.70 -4.85
CA TRP A 75 1.26 -1.97 -5.82
C TRP A 75 1.54 -2.80 -7.09
N GLN A 76 1.91 -4.07 -6.94
CA GLN A 76 2.14 -4.96 -8.10
C GLN A 76 0.85 -5.23 -8.89
N THR A 77 -0.24 -5.47 -8.19
CA THR A 77 -1.56 -5.69 -8.80
C THR A 77 -2.04 -4.44 -9.55
N GLY A 78 -1.90 -3.26 -8.93
CA GLY A 78 -2.22 -1.98 -9.55
C GLY A 78 -1.41 -1.71 -10.83
N ALA A 79 -0.12 -2.04 -10.81
CA ALA A 79 0.76 -1.94 -11.99
C ALA A 79 0.36 -2.89 -13.11
N ALA A 80 0.03 -4.15 -12.80
CA ALA A 80 -0.44 -5.12 -13.79
C ALA A 80 -1.74 -4.66 -14.47
N TYR A 81 -2.70 -4.12 -13.71
CA TYR A 81 -3.93 -3.57 -14.29
C TYR A 81 -3.69 -2.30 -15.11
N ARG A 82 -2.75 -1.45 -14.69
CA ARG A 82 -2.35 -0.25 -15.44
C ARG A 82 -1.77 -0.63 -16.80
N GLN A 83 -0.82 -1.58 -16.84
CA GLN A 83 -0.22 -2.07 -18.08
C GLN A 83 -1.26 -2.63 -19.05
N LYS A 84 -2.23 -3.41 -18.53
CA LYS A 84 -3.33 -3.94 -19.34
C LYS A 84 -4.24 -2.83 -19.91
N TYR A 85 -4.51 -1.79 -19.14
CA TYR A 85 -5.24 -0.61 -19.62
C TYR A 85 -4.46 0.15 -20.69
N ASP A 86 -3.17 0.39 -20.47
CA ASP A 86 -2.32 1.13 -21.39
C ASP A 86 -2.19 0.39 -22.74
N ALA A 87 -2.01 -0.94 -22.72
CA ALA A 87 -2.00 -1.78 -23.93
C ALA A 87 -3.31 -1.69 -24.73
N LEU A 88 -4.47 -1.70 -24.06
CA LEU A 88 -5.77 -1.52 -24.72
C LEU A 88 -5.95 -0.10 -25.29
N SER A 89 -5.44 0.92 -24.59
CA SER A 89 -5.52 2.30 -25.08
C SER A 89 -4.62 2.53 -26.30
N GLN A 90 -3.43 1.94 -26.31
CA GLN A 90 -2.47 2.06 -27.41
C GLN A 90 -2.98 1.34 -28.67
N GLN A 91 -3.59 0.15 -28.54
CA GLN A 91 -4.26 -0.51 -29.67
C GLN A 91 -5.39 0.32 -30.29
N ARG A 92 -6.04 1.21 -29.52
CA ARG A 92 -7.08 2.10 -30.05
C ARG A 92 -6.48 3.27 -30.83
N THR A 93 -5.31 3.78 -30.45
CA THR A 93 -4.66 4.91 -31.13
C THR A 93 -4.06 4.52 -32.49
N TYR A 94 -3.65 3.25 -32.64
CA TYR A 94 -3.06 2.73 -33.89
C TYR A 94 -4.08 2.05 -34.83
N ARG A 95 -5.37 2.05 -34.49
CA ARG A 95 -6.48 1.64 -35.37
C ARG A 95 -7.24 2.86 -35.86
#